data_AF-A0A840CTI5-F1
#
_entry.id   AF-A0A840CTI5-F1
#
_cell.length_a   1.000
_cell.length_b   1.000
_cell.length_c   1.000
_cell.angle_alpha   90.00
_cell.angle_beta   90.00
_cell.angle_gamma   90.00
#
_symmetry.space_group_name_H-M   'P 1'
#
loop_
_entity.id
_entity.type
_entity.pdbx_description
1 polymer ?
#
loop_
_entity_poly.entity_id
_entity_poly.type
_entity_poly.pdbx_seq_one_letter_code
_entity_poly.pdbx_strand_id
1 'polypeptide(L)'
;MEYTFKDEYYGVSNLPVIETGMNTTFFVSGSVKKSTDGVGTKENPYCSYNKTFAAPTAGNPSYNVEIFSDGYHKLSFFRNTAAGSSQFIGNNMRTCYLDGNMTCNGSFSRAYFFRMKLNLNITWTGGNNYVNAFYYCDILNISQISYTNILTFYNSIVRFNSTAGGNNNSYVGINSKTITNNNLSLVEKCNVDINQSVLTSYVDLYYAFSDCNFRIGNETGYTSLTGETEAELRADFIRRCDEQGLTYTTKTEYGETLPVYRWVFAKKSSHDGAVLPNSIIHDFERRRKVYFGYTSCREGILVSDAVNVPNSISMGNPNQNIEIFDNAAKLPSNSDILTKVTSKIQSNICWLGGLKQLTGADVVHNFDMKYGLAVDTSENIESTPAQSGDIEPGSYYVVRSVDEDIATIDYNGTSYSSSLAERKNIFLGVLGQTEFAQSTNATLYKLTGQLQYRHIDMRIANKIPDEIIKTGSLASGYWYLVEHDSDQENTTDYVTYKGVKYPATSSFLTDNSNLAFTTTGNIHLRRCWKEDFDYGVEAIDKDFWKNEQKPKWFKVIGSDLRCLMKRNVEIENEMQIDENGDYITSGHPQFYKIIVGDNGTLLPSFPIKGAYMQIRLVISTLNPM
;
A
#
# COMPACT_ATOMS: atom_id res chain seq x y z
N MET A 1 -0.93 19.75 -3.79
CA MET A 1 -1.69 19.09 -2.71
C MET A 1 -2.53 18.02 -3.38
N GLU A 2 -2.21 16.75 -3.16
CA GLU A 2 -2.97 15.63 -3.69
C GLU A 2 -4.11 15.33 -2.71
N TYR A 3 -5.35 15.37 -3.21
CA TYR A 3 -6.52 14.96 -2.45
C TYR A 3 -6.56 13.42 -2.36
N THR A 4 -7.22 12.90 -1.33
CA THR A 4 -7.36 11.46 -1.04
C THR A 4 -8.83 11.06 -1.09
N PHE A 5 -9.12 9.78 -1.28
CA PHE A 5 -10.50 9.29 -1.47
C PHE A 5 -11.48 9.80 -0.38
N LYS A 6 -11.06 9.92 0.90
CA LYS A 6 -11.93 10.47 1.97
C LYS A 6 -12.15 11.99 1.86
N ASP A 7 -11.24 12.76 1.27
CA ASP A 7 -11.47 14.19 0.94
C ASP A 7 -12.52 14.35 -0.18
N GLU A 8 -12.68 13.31 -1.01
CA GLU A 8 -13.47 13.33 -2.25
C GLU A 8 -14.92 12.85 -2.06
N TYR A 9 -15.22 12.20 -0.93
CA TYR A 9 -16.53 11.62 -0.62
C TYR A 9 -17.45 12.53 0.23
N TYR A 10 -16.91 13.58 0.86
CA TYR A 10 -17.64 14.48 1.76
C TYR A 10 -17.60 15.94 1.27
N GLY A 11 -18.70 16.41 0.66
CA GLY A 11 -19.00 17.84 0.48
C GLY A 11 -19.03 18.39 -0.96
N VAL A 12 -20.21 18.40 -1.59
CA VAL A 12 -20.44 18.94 -2.96
C VAL A 12 -20.80 20.44 -2.97
N SER A 13 -21.02 21.08 -1.82
CA SER A 13 -21.63 22.42 -1.79
C SER A 13 -20.68 23.62 -1.89
N ASN A 14 -19.37 23.48 -1.65
CA ASN A 14 -18.50 24.67 -1.42
C ASN A 14 -17.12 24.67 -2.12
N LEU A 15 -16.82 23.80 -3.09
CA LEU A 15 -15.52 23.86 -3.77
C LEU A 15 -15.56 24.84 -4.97
N PRO A 16 -14.69 25.89 -4.99
CA PRO A 16 -14.64 26.84 -6.09
C PRO A 16 -14.14 26.17 -7.37
N VAL A 17 -14.92 26.33 -8.44
CA VAL A 17 -14.59 25.94 -9.81
C VAL A 17 -13.43 26.82 -10.27
N ILE A 18 -12.21 26.29 -10.28
CA ILE A 18 -11.08 26.96 -10.93
C ILE A 18 -10.96 26.41 -12.35
N GLU A 19 -11.49 27.19 -13.29
CA GLU A 19 -11.23 27.03 -14.71
C GLU A 19 -9.76 27.35 -15.01
N THR A 20 -8.94 26.36 -15.36
CA THR A 20 -7.84 26.50 -16.33
C THR A 20 -7.27 25.12 -16.68
N GLY A 21 -6.77 25.00 -17.93
CA GLY A 21 -6.42 23.76 -18.62
C GLY A 21 -5.71 22.69 -17.78
N MET A 22 -6.20 21.46 -17.92
CA MET A 22 -5.80 20.26 -17.18
C MET A 22 -5.99 20.33 -15.65
N ASN A 23 -7.05 20.94 -15.11
CA ASN A 23 -7.24 20.97 -13.64
C ASN A 23 -8.71 21.16 -13.21
N THR A 24 -9.64 20.34 -13.70
CA THR A 24 -11.00 20.30 -13.13
C THR A 24 -11.46 18.88 -12.89
N THR A 25 -10.97 18.30 -11.79
CA THR A 25 -11.54 17.09 -11.18
C THR A 25 -12.85 17.49 -10.52
N PHE A 26 -13.98 17.02 -11.06
CA PHE A 26 -15.28 17.17 -10.42
C PHE A 26 -15.59 15.88 -9.67
N PHE A 27 -15.50 15.95 -8.35
CA PHE A 27 -15.70 14.83 -7.42
C PHE A 27 -17.19 14.56 -7.22
N VAL A 28 -17.58 13.28 -7.25
CA VAL A 28 -18.98 12.85 -7.12
C VAL A 28 -19.11 11.84 -5.99
N SER A 29 -19.53 12.33 -4.83
CA SER A 29 -20.34 11.59 -3.88
C SER A 29 -21.53 12.47 -3.56
N GLY A 30 -22.72 12.07 -4.02
CA GLY A 30 -23.92 12.88 -3.84
C GLY A 30 -25.16 12.31 -4.51
N SER A 31 -25.88 11.50 -3.73
CA SER A 31 -27.33 11.25 -3.78
C SER A 31 -27.94 10.72 -5.10
N VAL A 32 -28.05 9.40 -5.22
CA VAL A 32 -29.30 8.61 -5.29
C VAL A 32 -28.89 7.15 -5.49
N LYS A 33 -29.17 6.32 -4.47
CA LYS A 33 -28.99 4.86 -4.43
C LYS A 33 -29.54 4.23 -5.73
N LYS A 34 -28.69 3.68 -6.61
CA LYS A 34 -29.15 2.57 -7.45
C LYS A 34 -28.98 1.31 -6.62
N SER A 35 -29.91 0.37 -6.74
CA SER A 35 -29.95 -0.87 -5.96
C SER A 35 -28.77 -1.84 -6.21
N THR A 36 -27.66 -1.37 -6.78
CA THR A 36 -26.50 -2.18 -7.19
C THR A 36 -25.14 -1.54 -6.83
N ASP A 37 -25.13 -0.39 -6.14
CA ASP A 37 -23.87 0.17 -5.62
C ASP A 37 -23.38 -0.73 -4.47
N GLY A 38 -22.07 -0.99 -4.38
CA GLY A 38 -21.51 -1.91 -3.38
C GLY A 38 -21.98 -1.60 -1.95
N VAL A 39 -22.07 -2.64 -1.11
CA VAL A 39 -22.74 -2.58 0.21
C VAL A 39 -21.80 -2.26 1.37
N GLY A 40 -20.55 -1.89 1.07
CA GLY A 40 -19.58 -1.44 2.08
C GLY A 40 -18.76 -2.53 2.76
N THR A 41 -18.70 -3.74 2.18
CA THR A 41 -17.86 -4.84 2.69
C THR A 41 -16.56 -5.02 1.89
N LYS A 42 -15.61 -5.86 2.35
CA LYS A 42 -14.31 -6.07 1.65
C LYS A 42 -14.52 -6.82 0.35
N GLU A 43 -15.56 -7.65 0.32
CA GLU A 43 -16.00 -8.44 -0.81
C GLU A 43 -16.93 -7.66 -1.76
N ASN A 44 -17.56 -6.57 -1.28
CA ASN A 44 -18.43 -5.70 -2.07
C ASN A 44 -18.35 -4.23 -1.60
N PRO A 45 -17.20 -3.57 -1.80
CA PRO A 45 -16.92 -2.22 -1.34
C PRO A 45 -17.68 -1.15 -2.14
N TYR A 46 -17.81 0.06 -1.58
CA TYR A 46 -18.51 1.15 -2.26
C TYR A 46 -17.73 1.67 -3.48
N CYS A 47 -18.49 2.04 -4.51
CA CYS A 47 -18.07 2.86 -5.64
C CYS A 47 -18.94 4.13 -5.73
N SER A 48 -18.41 5.22 -6.27
CA SER A 48 -19.21 6.43 -6.52
C SER A 48 -20.31 6.21 -7.56
N TYR A 49 -21.41 6.95 -7.48
CA TYR A 49 -22.44 6.96 -8.52
C TYR A 49 -21.90 7.58 -9.82
N ASN A 50 -22.17 6.94 -10.96
CA ASN A 50 -21.78 7.46 -12.27
C ASN A 50 -22.66 8.68 -12.65
N LYS A 51 -22.10 9.89 -12.56
CA LYS A 51 -22.75 11.12 -13.00
C LYS A 51 -22.29 11.48 -14.42
N THR A 52 -23.15 11.26 -15.41
CA THR A 52 -22.93 11.75 -16.78
C THR A 52 -23.10 13.27 -16.81
N PHE A 53 -22.03 14.00 -17.09
CA PHE A 53 -22.13 15.44 -17.36
C PHE A 53 -22.59 15.67 -18.81
N ALA A 54 -23.75 16.31 -18.98
CA ALA A 54 -24.14 16.84 -20.28
C ALA A 54 -23.09 17.89 -20.70
N ALA A 55 -22.53 17.74 -21.89
CA ALA A 55 -21.49 18.62 -22.39
C ALA A 55 -22.00 20.08 -22.41
N PRO A 56 -21.29 21.04 -21.79
CA PRO A 56 -21.54 22.44 -22.05
C PRO A 56 -21.00 22.71 -23.46
N THR A 57 -21.91 22.78 -24.43
CA THR A 57 -21.65 23.15 -25.84
C THR A 57 -20.80 22.19 -26.70
N ALA A 58 -21.10 22.18 -27.99
CA ALA A 58 -20.46 21.35 -29.01
C ALA A 58 -18.94 21.60 -29.06
N GLY A 59 -18.15 20.60 -28.65
CA GLY A 59 -16.70 20.62 -28.78
C GLY A 59 -15.91 20.01 -27.63
N ASN A 60 -16.52 19.74 -26.47
CA ASN A 60 -15.82 19.17 -25.31
C ASN A 60 -16.35 17.76 -24.98
N PRO A 61 -15.51 16.71 -24.91
CA PRO A 61 -15.95 15.37 -24.57
C PRO A 61 -16.52 15.33 -23.15
N SER A 62 -17.64 14.65 -22.94
CA SER A 62 -18.16 14.35 -21.61
C SER A 62 -17.13 13.52 -20.83
N TYR A 63 -16.94 13.86 -19.54
CA TYR A 63 -16.11 13.11 -18.60
C TYR A 63 -16.99 12.37 -17.60
N ASN A 64 -16.75 11.06 -17.43
CA ASN A 64 -17.31 10.27 -16.34
C ASN A 64 -16.17 9.92 -15.37
N VAL A 65 -16.37 10.14 -14.07
CA VAL A 65 -15.38 9.79 -13.04
C VAL A 65 -16.01 8.78 -12.10
N GLU A 66 -15.30 7.67 -11.87
CA GLU A 66 -15.67 6.62 -10.94
C GLU A 66 -14.53 6.45 -9.93
N ILE A 67 -14.88 6.52 -8.65
CA ILE A 67 -13.94 6.47 -7.54
C ILE A 67 -14.20 5.21 -6.72
N PHE A 68 -13.13 4.46 -6.43
CA PHE A 68 -13.15 3.15 -5.77
C PHE A 68 -12.45 3.20 -4.41
N SER A 69 -13.16 2.76 -3.37
CA SER A 69 -12.61 2.58 -2.03
C SER A 69 -11.63 1.40 -1.98
N ASP A 70 -10.98 1.12 -0.85
CA ASP A 70 -10.19 -0.11 -0.74
C ASP A 70 -11.08 -1.35 -0.82
N GLY A 71 -10.49 -2.48 -1.22
CA GLY A 71 -11.19 -3.77 -1.31
C GLY A 71 -11.24 -4.32 -2.73
N TYR A 72 -12.07 -5.35 -2.88
CA TYR A 72 -12.22 -6.09 -4.13
C TYR A 72 -13.50 -5.67 -4.86
N HIS A 73 -13.36 -4.95 -5.96
CA HIS A 73 -14.47 -4.47 -6.79
C HIS A 73 -14.72 -5.42 -7.95
N LYS A 74 -15.86 -6.13 -7.93
CA LYS A 74 -16.33 -6.96 -9.05
C LYS A 74 -17.34 -6.20 -9.88
N LEU A 75 -16.91 -5.65 -11.02
CA LEU A 75 -17.78 -4.82 -11.83
C LEU A 75 -17.82 -5.27 -13.28
N SER A 76 -19.00 -5.22 -13.87
CA SER A 76 -19.16 -5.28 -15.31
C SER A 76 -19.92 -4.04 -15.73
N PHE A 77 -19.30 -3.21 -16.56
CA PHE A 77 -19.88 -1.94 -16.97
C PHE A 77 -19.86 -1.82 -18.49
N PHE A 78 -20.96 -1.27 -18.99
CA PHE A 78 -21.20 -1.03 -20.40
C PHE A 78 -21.08 0.46 -20.68
N ARG A 79 -20.18 0.83 -21.57
CA ARG A 79 -20.00 2.20 -22.07
C ARG A 79 -20.61 2.31 -23.45
N ASN A 80 -21.57 3.21 -23.58
CA ASN A 80 -22.10 3.66 -24.87
C ASN A 80 -21.93 5.17 -24.94
N THR A 81 -20.93 5.65 -25.69
CA THR A 81 -20.69 7.09 -25.79
C THR A 81 -20.19 7.47 -27.18
N ALA A 82 -20.91 8.40 -27.82
CA ALA A 82 -20.32 9.32 -28.77
C ALA A 82 -19.24 10.16 -28.01
N ALA A 83 -17.99 10.15 -28.48
CA ALA A 83 -16.85 10.97 -28.03
C ALA A 83 -16.81 11.38 -26.53
N GLY A 84 -16.21 10.54 -25.66
CA GLY A 84 -16.07 10.82 -24.22
C GLY A 84 -14.83 10.21 -23.54
N SER A 85 -14.47 10.72 -22.36
CA SER A 85 -13.39 10.18 -21.51
C SER A 85 -13.95 9.65 -20.19
N SER A 86 -13.39 8.57 -19.66
CA SER A 86 -13.73 8.07 -18.32
C SER A 86 -12.48 7.92 -17.47
N GLN A 87 -12.59 8.26 -16.19
CA GLN A 87 -11.54 8.13 -15.20
C GLN A 87 -12.00 7.19 -14.10
N PHE A 88 -11.17 6.21 -13.79
CA PHE A 88 -11.36 5.24 -12.72
C PHE A 88 -10.23 5.48 -11.73
N ILE A 89 -10.57 5.88 -10.51
CA ILE A 89 -9.59 6.31 -9.50
C ILE A 89 -9.74 5.42 -8.28
N GLY A 90 -8.71 4.62 -7.99
CA GLY A 90 -8.64 3.83 -6.77
C GLY A 90 -7.94 4.59 -5.67
N ASN A 91 -8.14 4.13 -4.43
CA ASN A 91 -7.47 4.72 -3.28
C ASN A 91 -5.94 4.44 -3.27
N ASN A 92 -5.52 3.22 -3.63
CA ASN A 92 -4.11 2.85 -3.81
C ASN A 92 -3.98 1.54 -4.64
N MET A 93 -2.89 1.42 -5.41
CA MET A 93 -2.62 0.27 -6.29
C MET A 93 -2.46 -1.09 -5.60
N ARG A 94 -2.30 -1.14 -4.28
CA ARG A 94 -2.19 -2.39 -3.50
C ARG A 94 -3.45 -2.73 -2.72
N THR A 95 -4.31 -1.75 -2.46
CA THR A 95 -5.46 -1.91 -1.56
C THR A 95 -6.80 -1.88 -2.30
N CYS A 96 -6.87 -1.19 -3.44
CA CYS A 96 -8.04 -1.15 -4.31
C CYS A 96 -7.83 -2.08 -5.52
N TYR A 97 -8.60 -3.15 -5.62
CA TYR A 97 -8.53 -4.08 -6.75
C TYR A 97 -9.83 -4.10 -7.54
N LEU A 98 -9.72 -3.80 -8.83
CA LEU A 98 -10.82 -3.89 -9.78
C LEU A 98 -10.64 -5.14 -10.65
N ASP A 99 -11.63 -6.03 -10.57
CA ASP A 99 -11.74 -7.24 -11.37
C ASP A 99 -13.06 -7.21 -12.15
N GLY A 100 -12.98 -7.25 -13.48
CA GLY A 100 -14.19 -6.95 -14.24
C GLY A 100 -14.12 -7.03 -15.75
N ASN A 101 -15.29 -6.84 -16.35
CA ASN A 101 -15.44 -6.71 -17.79
C ASN A 101 -15.89 -5.28 -18.13
N MET A 102 -15.10 -4.58 -18.94
CA MET A 102 -15.49 -3.31 -19.54
C MET A 102 -15.92 -3.58 -20.98
N THR A 103 -17.18 -3.36 -21.30
CA THR A 103 -17.66 -3.38 -22.68
C THR A 103 -17.82 -1.94 -23.17
N CYS A 104 -17.19 -1.60 -24.29
CA CYS A 104 -17.23 -0.25 -24.84
C CYS A 104 -17.75 -0.26 -26.29
N ASN A 105 -18.68 0.65 -26.58
CA ASN A 105 -19.29 0.84 -27.90
C ASN A 105 -19.24 2.34 -28.28
N GLY A 106 -18.63 2.68 -29.43
CA GLY A 106 -18.59 4.05 -29.96
C GLY A 106 -17.33 4.42 -30.74
N SER A 107 -17.39 5.52 -31.52
CA SER A 107 -16.36 5.92 -32.50
C SER A 107 -15.04 6.48 -31.91
N PHE A 108 -15.07 7.05 -30.70
CA PHE A 108 -13.88 7.53 -29.97
C PHE A 108 -14.11 7.48 -28.46
N SER A 109 -13.26 6.76 -27.72
CA SER A 109 -13.38 6.59 -26.27
C SER A 109 -12.02 6.55 -25.58
N ARG A 110 -11.89 7.27 -24.46
CA ARG A 110 -10.70 7.23 -23.59
C ARG A 110 -11.04 6.63 -22.22
N ALA A 111 -10.19 5.75 -21.70
CA ALA A 111 -10.29 5.24 -20.34
C ALA A 111 -8.98 5.48 -19.61
N TYR A 112 -9.05 6.09 -18.44
CA TYR A 112 -7.92 6.39 -17.60
C TYR A 112 -8.09 5.69 -16.27
N PHE A 113 -7.08 4.93 -15.86
CA PHE A 113 -7.08 4.22 -14.58
C PHE A 113 -5.96 4.78 -13.72
N PHE A 114 -6.27 5.06 -12.46
CA PHE A 114 -5.34 5.65 -11.50
C PHE A 114 -5.34 4.85 -10.20
N ARG A 115 -4.14 4.59 -9.63
CA ARG A 115 -3.98 4.17 -8.23
C ARG A 115 -4.80 2.92 -7.85
N MET A 116 -4.76 1.89 -8.69
CA MET A 116 -5.52 0.65 -8.45
C MET A 116 -4.79 -0.59 -9.01
N LYS A 117 -5.12 -1.74 -8.43
CA LYS A 117 -4.82 -3.05 -9.00
C LYS A 117 -5.89 -3.42 -10.01
N LEU A 118 -5.51 -4.04 -11.12
CA LEU A 118 -6.40 -4.27 -12.25
C LEU A 118 -6.28 -5.68 -12.82
N ASN A 119 -7.43 -6.33 -12.98
CA ASN A 119 -7.63 -7.50 -13.81
C ASN A 119 -8.86 -7.25 -14.67
N LEU A 120 -8.66 -6.76 -15.89
CA LEU A 120 -9.74 -6.25 -16.71
C LEU A 120 -9.83 -7.01 -18.03
N ASN A 121 -11.03 -7.47 -18.35
CA ASN A 121 -11.33 -7.83 -19.72
C ASN A 121 -11.99 -6.64 -20.41
N ILE A 122 -11.38 -6.14 -21.48
CA ILE A 122 -11.90 -5.00 -22.20
C ILE A 122 -12.37 -5.46 -23.57
N THR A 123 -13.68 -5.41 -23.80
CA THR A 123 -14.28 -5.76 -25.08
C THR A 123 -14.74 -4.49 -25.79
N TRP A 124 -14.28 -4.29 -27.03
CA TRP A 124 -14.65 -3.14 -27.86
C TRP A 124 -15.59 -3.59 -28.98
N THR A 125 -16.77 -2.99 -29.07
CA THR A 125 -17.78 -3.27 -30.09
C THR A 125 -18.05 -2.01 -30.92
N GLY A 126 -17.28 -1.83 -32.02
CA GLY A 126 -17.48 -0.79 -33.04
C GLY A 126 -16.79 0.56 -32.76
N GLY A 127 -15.91 0.98 -33.68
CA GLY A 127 -15.12 2.23 -33.65
C GLY A 127 -13.62 2.00 -33.95
N ASN A 128 -12.89 3.04 -34.42
CA ASN A 128 -11.53 2.91 -34.99
C ASN A 128 -10.37 3.46 -34.11
N ASN A 129 -10.63 4.19 -33.01
CA ASN A 129 -9.56 4.82 -32.21
C ASN A 129 -9.88 4.83 -30.70
N TYR A 130 -9.05 4.16 -29.90
CA TYR A 130 -9.23 4.05 -28.45
C TYR A 130 -7.93 4.33 -27.69
N VAL A 131 -8.03 5.02 -26.55
CA VAL A 131 -6.89 5.30 -25.68
C VAL A 131 -7.17 4.77 -24.29
N ASN A 132 -6.32 3.85 -23.83
CA ASN A 132 -6.32 3.37 -22.45
C ASN A 132 -5.00 3.75 -21.80
N ALA A 133 -5.04 4.50 -20.71
CA ALA A 133 -3.84 4.88 -19.97
C ALA A 133 -3.98 4.55 -18.49
N PHE A 134 -2.87 4.05 -17.92
CA PHE A 134 -2.80 3.56 -16.54
C PHE A 134 -1.68 4.31 -15.84
N TYR A 135 -2.01 4.92 -14.70
CA TYR A 135 -1.10 5.75 -13.91
C TYR A 135 -1.06 5.21 -12.49
N TYR A 136 0.13 4.85 -12.01
CA TYR A 136 0.26 4.30 -10.65
C TYR A 136 -0.61 3.06 -10.44
N CYS A 137 -0.64 2.12 -11.38
CA CYS A 137 -1.47 0.91 -11.30
C CYS A 137 -0.63 -0.37 -11.17
N ASP A 138 -1.19 -1.42 -10.55
CA ASP A 138 -0.65 -2.80 -10.60
C ASP A 138 -1.53 -3.63 -11.54
N ILE A 139 -1.03 -3.92 -12.73
CA ILE A 139 -1.83 -4.49 -13.81
C ILE A 139 -1.49 -5.97 -13.95
N LEU A 140 -2.41 -6.81 -13.47
CA LEU A 140 -2.29 -8.26 -13.54
C LEU A 140 -2.52 -8.76 -14.96
N ASN A 141 -3.60 -8.29 -15.58
CA ASN A 141 -3.99 -8.70 -16.93
C ASN A 141 -4.95 -7.68 -17.56
N ILE A 142 -4.84 -7.54 -18.87
CA ILE A 142 -5.83 -6.85 -19.71
C ILE A 142 -6.12 -7.74 -20.92
N SER A 143 -7.30 -8.37 -20.99
CA SER A 143 -7.69 -9.18 -22.14
C SER A 143 -8.42 -8.35 -23.21
N GLN A 144 -8.14 -8.67 -24.47
CA GLN A 144 -8.58 -8.03 -25.73
C GLN A 144 -8.19 -6.54 -25.93
N ILE A 145 -7.04 -6.37 -26.57
CA ILE A 145 -6.59 -5.10 -27.15
C ILE A 145 -6.42 -5.35 -28.65
N SER A 146 -7.29 -4.80 -29.50
CA SER A 146 -7.04 -4.82 -30.94
C SER A 146 -5.89 -3.85 -31.28
N TYR A 147 -5.21 -4.08 -32.41
CA TYR A 147 -4.06 -3.30 -32.88
C TYR A 147 -4.32 -1.79 -33.08
N THR A 148 -5.57 -1.34 -33.00
CA THR A 148 -5.99 0.07 -33.11
C THR A 148 -6.05 0.81 -31.77
N ASN A 149 -5.69 0.15 -30.66
CA ASN A 149 -5.77 0.71 -29.32
C ASN A 149 -4.41 1.28 -28.89
N ILE A 150 -4.36 2.55 -28.50
CA ILE A 150 -3.21 3.11 -27.80
C ILE A 150 -3.31 2.68 -26.34
N LEU A 151 -2.37 1.85 -25.92
CA LEU A 151 -2.18 1.45 -24.54
C LEU A 151 -0.96 2.17 -23.98
N THR A 152 -1.07 2.78 -22.81
CA THR A 152 0.07 3.48 -22.19
C THR A 152 0.11 3.28 -20.69
N PHE A 153 1.30 3.04 -20.16
CA PHE A 153 1.53 2.85 -18.73
C PHE A 153 2.50 3.90 -18.20
N TYR A 154 2.20 4.49 -17.05
CA TYR A 154 3.11 5.42 -16.38
C TYR A 154 3.20 5.09 -14.91
N ASN A 155 4.42 5.06 -14.37
CA ASN A 155 4.65 4.79 -12.94
C ASN A 155 3.89 3.54 -12.47
N SER A 156 3.82 2.49 -13.28
CA SER A 156 2.95 1.32 -13.05
C SER A 156 3.73 0.01 -12.95
N ILE A 157 3.18 -0.96 -12.22
CA ILE A 157 3.62 -2.36 -12.25
C ILE A 157 2.82 -3.10 -13.32
N VAL A 158 3.51 -3.78 -14.22
CA VAL A 158 2.93 -4.53 -15.35
C VAL A 158 3.36 -6.00 -15.23
N ARG A 159 2.40 -6.91 -15.09
CA ARG A 159 2.66 -8.35 -14.85
C ARG A 159 2.29 -9.28 -16.02
N PHE A 160 1.89 -8.70 -17.15
CA PHE A 160 1.54 -9.44 -18.36
C PHE A 160 2.37 -8.96 -19.54
N ASN A 161 2.48 -9.79 -20.57
CA ASN A 161 3.21 -9.40 -21.77
C ASN A 161 2.46 -8.28 -22.50
N SER A 162 3.12 -7.14 -22.66
CA SER A 162 2.59 -5.99 -23.37
C SER A 162 3.70 -5.30 -24.17
N THR A 163 3.34 -4.92 -25.41
CA THR A 163 4.17 -4.09 -26.29
C THR A 163 3.92 -2.60 -26.09
N ALA A 164 3.05 -2.23 -25.15
CA ALA A 164 2.60 -0.87 -24.95
C ALA A 164 3.67 0.06 -24.37
N GLY A 165 3.50 1.33 -24.70
CA GLY A 165 4.44 2.40 -24.41
C GLY A 165 4.35 2.98 -22.99
N GLY A 166 5.35 3.75 -22.59
CA GLY A 166 5.35 4.66 -21.44
C GLY A 166 6.61 4.61 -20.57
N ASN A 167 6.71 5.49 -19.58
CA ASN A 167 7.95 5.68 -18.80
C ASN A 167 7.78 5.29 -17.33
N ASN A 168 8.90 4.99 -16.67
CA ASN A 168 8.96 4.66 -15.23
C ASN A 168 8.05 3.47 -14.89
N ASN A 169 8.11 2.41 -15.69
CA ASN A 169 7.29 1.22 -15.44
C ASN A 169 8.14 0.10 -14.85
N SER A 170 7.51 -0.72 -14.04
CA SER A 170 8.09 -1.96 -13.52
C SER A 170 7.43 -3.15 -14.16
N TYR A 171 8.21 -3.99 -14.83
CA TYR A 171 7.75 -5.23 -15.44
C TYR A 171 8.14 -6.38 -14.53
N VAL A 172 7.18 -7.11 -13.97
CA VAL A 172 7.44 -8.11 -12.92
C VAL A 172 6.89 -9.46 -13.32
N GLY A 173 7.75 -10.49 -13.36
CA GLY A 173 7.34 -11.89 -13.53
C GLY A 173 6.78 -12.26 -14.92
N ILE A 174 7.18 -11.55 -15.99
CA ILE A 174 6.67 -11.78 -17.35
C ILE A 174 7.43 -12.93 -18.03
N ASN A 175 6.70 -13.91 -18.55
CA ASN A 175 7.24 -15.15 -19.15
C ASN A 175 7.95 -14.97 -20.51
N SER A 176 7.72 -13.85 -21.21
CA SER A 176 8.45 -13.42 -22.40
C SER A 176 8.19 -11.93 -22.58
N LYS A 177 9.22 -11.11 -22.38
CA LYS A 177 9.16 -9.65 -22.49
C LYS A 177 10.12 -9.21 -23.57
N THR A 178 9.59 -8.56 -24.60
CA THR A 178 10.41 -7.80 -25.55
C THR A 178 10.56 -6.36 -25.04
N ILE A 179 11.78 -5.83 -25.13
CA ILE A 179 12.07 -4.42 -24.86
C ILE A 179 11.37 -3.55 -25.90
N THR A 180 10.77 -2.46 -25.42
CA THR A 180 9.92 -1.56 -26.20
C THR A 180 10.43 -0.13 -26.07
N ASN A 181 9.77 0.84 -26.70
CA ASN A 181 10.15 2.25 -26.59
C ASN A 181 9.73 2.87 -25.24
N ASN A 182 10.27 2.35 -24.14
CA ASN A 182 9.97 2.79 -22.77
C ASN A 182 11.26 3.21 -22.09
N ASN A 183 11.23 4.31 -21.35
CA ASN A 183 12.41 4.80 -20.64
C ASN A 183 12.26 4.59 -19.13
N LEU A 184 13.41 4.53 -18.44
CA LEU A 184 13.47 4.41 -16.98
C LEU A 184 12.71 3.19 -16.45
N SER A 185 12.75 2.09 -17.20
CA SER A 185 11.99 0.88 -16.87
C SER A 185 12.80 -0.07 -16.00
N LEU A 186 12.16 -0.64 -14.98
CA LEU A 186 12.68 -1.76 -14.21
C LEU A 186 12.05 -3.05 -14.73
N VAL A 187 12.86 -4.08 -14.95
CA VAL A 187 12.43 -5.42 -15.36
C VAL A 187 12.91 -6.39 -14.30
N GLU A 188 11.98 -6.99 -13.57
CA GLU A 188 12.23 -7.89 -12.44
C GLU A 188 11.71 -9.29 -12.73
N LYS A 189 12.55 -10.32 -12.52
CA LYS A 189 12.15 -11.74 -12.60
C LYS A 189 11.43 -12.11 -13.91
N CYS A 190 11.79 -11.44 -15.00
CA CYS A 190 11.22 -11.68 -16.32
C CYS A 190 12.16 -12.52 -17.19
N ASN A 191 11.56 -13.22 -18.15
CA ASN A 191 12.26 -13.77 -19.30
C ASN A 191 12.28 -12.72 -20.42
N VAL A 192 13.46 -12.29 -20.85
CA VAL A 192 13.67 -11.15 -21.74
C VAL A 192 14.22 -11.60 -23.08
N ASP A 193 13.57 -11.17 -24.16
CA ASP A 193 14.01 -11.40 -25.54
C ASP A 193 14.88 -10.25 -26.04
N ILE A 194 16.09 -10.56 -26.48
CA ILE A 194 17.06 -9.60 -27.02
C ILE A 194 17.46 -10.01 -28.43
N ASN A 195 17.29 -9.11 -29.39
CA ASN A 195 17.69 -9.28 -30.77
C ASN A 195 18.36 -8.00 -31.30
N GLN A 196 18.81 -8.00 -32.55
CA GLN A 196 19.47 -6.85 -33.15
C GLN A 196 18.58 -5.60 -33.17
N SER A 197 17.26 -5.73 -33.42
CA SER A 197 16.38 -4.56 -33.46
C SER A 197 16.25 -3.90 -32.08
N VAL A 198 16.20 -4.69 -31.01
CA VAL A 198 16.21 -4.16 -29.63
C VAL A 198 17.49 -3.38 -29.34
N LEU A 199 18.66 -3.95 -29.68
CA LEU A 199 19.97 -3.32 -29.44
C LEU A 199 20.20 -2.07 -30.31
N THR A 200 19.56 -1.98 -31.48
CA THR A 200 19.67 -0.79 -32.33
C THR A 200 18.66 0.29 -31.93
N SER A 201 17.42 -0.09 -31.61
CA SER A 201 16.32 0.87 -31.38
C SER A 201 16.25 1.40 -29.96
N TYR A 202 16.68 0.63 -28.95
CA TYR A 202 16.37 0.93 -27.54
C TYR A 202 17.60 0.98 -26.61
N VAL A 203 18.81 0.79 -27.13
CA VAL A 203 20.05 0.85 -26.32
C VAL A 203 20.30 2.21 -25.67
N ASP A 204 19.76 3.28 -26.26
CA ASP A 204 19.84 4.64 -25.73
C ASP A 204 18.76 4.93 -24.67
N LEU A 205 17.89 3.97 -24.35
CA LEU A 205 16.90 4.08 -23.27
C LEU A 205 17.43 3.44 -21.98
N TYR A 206 17.03 4.00 -20.84
CA TYR A 206 17.38 3.50 -19.52
C TYR A 206 16.55 2.28 -19.15
N TYR A 207 17.23 1.15 -18.93
CA TYR A 207 16.65 -0.10 -18.46
C TYR A 207 17.43 -0.70 -17.30
N ALA A 208 16.72 -1.20 -16.30
CA ALA A 208 17.31 -1.98 -15.22
C ALA A 208 16.73 -3.40 -15.23
N PHE A 209 17.60 -4.39 -15.04
CA PHE A 209 17.23 -5.80 -15.00
C PHE A 209 17.63 -6.40 -13.65
N SER A 210 16.66 -6.88 -12.86
CA SER A 210 16.91 -7.61 -11.62
C SER A 210 16.40 -9.04 -11.75
N ASP A 211 17.29 -10.02 -11.54
CA ASP A 211 16.94 -11.45 -11.50
C ASP A 211 16.23 -11.95 -12.78
N CYS A 212 16.61 -11.38 -13.93
CA CYS A 212 16.06 -11.76 -15.24
C CYS A 212 16.79 -12.96 -15.86
N ASN A 213 16.06 -13.67 -16.72
CA ASN A 213 16.63 -14.61 -17.68
C ASN A 213 16.57 -14.00 -19.07
N PHE A 214 17.58 -14.27 -19.90
CA PHE A 214 17.67 -13.71 -21.25
C PHE A 214 17.69 -14.82 -22.28
N ARG A 215 17.05 -14.54 -23.42
CA ARG A 215 17.26 -15.23 -24.69
C ARG A 215 17.81 -14.19 -25.67
N ILE A 216 19.08 -14.33 -26.01
CA ILE A 216 19.85 -13.39 -26.83
C ILE A 216 20.04 -14.00 -28.21
N GLY A 217 19.68 -13.26 -29.26
CA GLY A 217 19.81 -13.70 -30.64
C GLY A 217 19.01 -14.98 -30.92
N ASN A 218 19.71 -16.03 -31.33
CA ASN A 218 19.12 -17.33 -31.70
C ASN A 218 19.30 -18.40 -30.62
N GLU A 219 19.57 -18.00 -29.37
CA GLU A 219 19.60 -18.94 -28.25
C GLU A 219 18.27 -19.70 -28.11
N THR A 220 18.36 -20.98 -27.73
CA THR A 220 17.19 -21.89 -27.73
C THR A 220 16.31 -21.74 -26.48
N GLY A 221 16.81 -21.12 -25.41
CA GLY A 221 16.09 -20.99 -24.14
C GLY A 221 16.53 -19.79 -23.33
N TYR A 222 15.75 -19.47 -22.30
CA TYR A 222 16.05 -18.39 -21.37
C TYR A 222 17.04 -18.86 -20.31
N THR A 223 18.14 -18.12 -20.16
CA THR A 223 19.16 -18.39 -19.15
C THR A 223 19.56 -17.12 -18.41
N SER A 224 19.79 -17.22 -17.11
CA SER A 224 20.27 -16.10 -16.29
C SER A 224 21.69 -15.69 -16.70
N LEU A 225 22.04 -14.43 -16.43
CA LEU A 225 23.42 -13.95 -16.61
C LEU A 225 24.33 -14.50 -15.51
N THR A 226 25.57 -14.79 -15.88
CA THR A 226 26.62 -15.26 -14.97
C THR A 226 27.35 -14.08 -14.32
N GLY A 227 27.64 -14.18 -13.01
CA GLY A 227 28.30 -13.13 -12.23
C GLY A 227 27.45 -12.62 -11.07
N GLU A 228 28.06 -11.83 -10.17
CA GLU A 228 27.38 -11.24 -9.00
C GLU A 228 27.50 -9.72 -8.98
N THR A 229 28.50 -9.15 -9.65
CA THR A 229 28.71 -7.70 -9.77
C THR A 229 28.13 -7.13 -11.07
N GLU A 230 27.90 -5.80 -11.12
CA GLU A 230 27.45 -5.12 -12.34
C GLU A 230 28.36 -5.42 -13.55
N ALA A 231 29.68 -5.41 -13.32
CA ALA A 231 30.68 -5.61 -14.37
C ALA A 231 30.67 -7.03 -14.92
N GLU A 232 30.59 -8.05 -14.05
CA GLU A 232 30.53 -9.46 -14.46
C GLU A 232 29.25 -9.76 -15.24
N LEU A 233 28.10 -9.31 -14.73
CA LEU A 233 26.81 -9.52 -15.38
C LEU A 233 26.75 -8.84 -16.75
N ARG A 234 27.29 -7.62 -16.86
CA ARG A 234 27.43 -6.92 -18.15
C ARG A 234 28.37 -7.67 -19.09
N ALA A 235 29.51 -8.15 -18.60
CA ALA A 235 30.46 -8.91 -19.41
C ALA A 235 29.84 -10.20 -19.98
N ASP A 236 29.05 -10.93 -19.18
CA ASP A 236 28.35 -12.12 -19.65
C ASP A 236 27.29 -11.80 -20.72
N PHE A 237 26.51 -10.73 -20.52
CA PHE A 237 25.54 -10.27 -21.51
C PHE A 237 26.21 -9.93 -22.85
N ILE A 238 27.35 -9.24 -22.79
CA ILE A 238 28.12 -8.84 -23.97
C ILE A 238 28.73 -10.04 -24.67
N ARG A 239 29.36 -10.96 -23.93
CA ARG A 239 29.88 -12.22 -24.48
C ARG A 239 28.80 -12.99 -25.23
N ARG A 240 27.60 -13.09 -24.67
CA ARG A 240 26.46 -13.76 -25.32
C ARG A 240 25.97 -13.00 -26.56
N CYS A 241 25.99 -11.66 -26.55
CA CYS A 241 25.72 -10.89 -27.77
C CYS A 241 26.74 -11.18 -28.87
N ASP A 242 28.04 -11.20 -28.54
CA ASP A 242 29.13 -11.47 -29.48
C ASP A 242 29.03 -12.89 -30.08
N GLU A 243 28.73 -13.90 -29.25
CA GLU A 243 28.52 -15.29 -29.68
C GLU A 243 27.34 -15.45 -30.66
N GLN A 244 26.35 -14.57 -30.55
CA GLN A 244 25.19 -14.52 -31.44
C GLN A 244 25.39 -13.59 -32.64
N GLY A 245 26.57 -12.97 -32.78
CA GLY A 245 26.87 -12.03 -33.87
C GLY A 245 26.07 -10.73 -33.80
N LEU A 246 25.59 -10.35 -32.62
CA LEU A 246 24.84 -9.11 -32.41
C LEU A 246 25.79 -7.93 -32.17
N THR A 247 25.43 -6.78 -32.72
CA THR A 247 26.16 -5.52 -32.48
C THR A 247 25.46 -4.69 -31.41
N TYR A 248 26.24 -4.07 -30.53
CA TYR A 248 25.76 -3.18 -29.46
C TYR A 248 26.58 -1.88 -29.41
N THR A 249 26.00 -0.85 -28.81
CA THR A 249 26.63 0.46 -28.70
C THR A 249 27.42 0.59 -27.40
N THR A 250 28.63 1.15 -27.49
CA THR A 250 29.44 1.60 -26.35
C THR A 250 29.52 3.12 -26.38
N LYS A 251 29.14 3.77 -25.28
CA LYS A 251 29.17 5.24 -25.15
C LYS A 251 29.69 5.64 -23.77
N THR A 252 30.25 6.85 -23.70
CA THR A 252 30.65 7.48 -22.45
C THR A 252 29.51 8.35 -21.93
N GLU A 253 29.06 8.10 -20.70
CA GLU A 253 28.07 8.91 -20.00
C GLU A 253 28.48 9.06 -18.54
N TYR A 254 28.37 10.26 -17.97
CA TYR A 254 28.79 10.56 -16.60
C TYR A 254 30.23 10.12 -16.24
N GLY A 255 31.14 10.17 -17.21
CA GLY A 255 32.54 9.81 -17.01
C GLY A 255 32.85 8.31 -17.10
N GLU A 256 31.85 7.48 -17.42
CA GLU A 256 32.02 6.03 -17.59
C GLU A 256 31.75 5.60 -19.03
N THR A 257 32.69 4.87 -19.63
CA THR A 257 32.51 4.25 -20.96
C THR A 257 32.07 2.81 -20.79
N LEU A 258 30.83 2.50 -21.17
CA LEU A 258 30.25 1.17 -20.99
C LEU A 258 29.59 0.66 -22.29
N PRO A 259 29.66 -0.65 -22.58
CA PRO A 259 28.78 -1.26 -23.57
C PRO A 259 27.36 -1.34 -23.00
N VAL A 260 26.35 -1.12 -23.86
CA VAL A 260 24.94 -0.95 -23.45
C VAL A 260 24.80 0.01 -22.25
N TYR A 261 25.42 1.19 -22.39
CA TYR A 261 25.74 2.17 -21.35
C TYR A 261 24.59 2.65 -20.43
N ARG A 262 23.33 2.56 -20.87
CA ARG A 262 22.13 2.94 -20.09
C ARG A 262 21.39 1.76 -19.48
N TRP A 263 21.89 0.55 -19.70
CA TRP A 263 21.32 -0.67 -19.17
C TRP A 263 22.13 -1.13 -17.96
N VAL A 264 21.46 -1.55 -16.90
CA VAL A 264 22.09 -2.12 -15.70
C VAL A 264 21.53 -3.52 -15.45
N PHE A 265 22.43 -4.47 -15.19
CA PHE A 265 22.09 -5.85 -14.89
C PHE A 265 22.47 -6.16 -13.46
N ALA A 266 21.56 -6.77 -12.72
CA ALA A 266 21.74 -7.05 -11.31
C ALA A 266 20.99 -8.31 -10.88
N LYS A 267 21.37 -8.80 -9.70
CA LYS A 267 20.63 -9.82 -8.95
C LYS A 267 20.18 -9.21 -7.63
N LYS A 268 19.03 -9.65 -7.11
CA LYS A 268 18.47 -9.26 -5.80
C LYS A 268 18.47 -7.74 -5.55
N SER A 269 18.24 -6.95 -6.59
CA SER A 269 18.34 -5.47 -6.53
C SER A 269 16.98 -4.77 -6.60
N SER A 270 15.90 -5.54 -6.75
CA SER A 270 14.54 -5.04 -6.65
C SER A 270 13.62 -6.04 -5.95
N HIS A 271 12.49 -5.54 -5.46
CA HIS A 271 11.41 -6.36 -4.93
C HIS A 271 10.06 -5.77 -5.36
N ASP A 272 9.27 -6.58 -6.05
CA ASP A 272 7.92 -6.24 -6.50
C ASP A 272 7.83 -4.89 -7.25
N GLY A 273 8.80 -4.66 -8.13
CA GLY A 273 8.89 -3.45 -8.96
C GLY A 273 9.50 -2.23 -8.28
N ALA A 274 9.97 -2.34 -7.03
CA ALA A 274 10.70 -1.26 -6.36
C ALA A 274 12.20 -1.60 -6.26
N VAL A 275 13.07 -0.62 -6.55
CA VAL A 275 14.52 -0.77 -6.40
C VAL A 275 14.90 -0.80 -4.91
N LEU A 276 15.73 -1.76 -4.51
CA LEU A 276 16.19 -1.89 -3.13
C LEU A 276 17.33 -0.90 -2.82
N PRO A 277 17.36 -0.32 -1.61
CA PRO A 277 18.43 0.59 -1.22
C PRO A 277 19.76 -0.14 -1.15
N ASN A 278 20.85 0.59 -1.44
CA ASN A 278 22.23 0.09 -1.48
C ASN A 278 22.46 -1.15 -2.37
N SER A 279 21.56 -1.39 -3.33
CA SER A 279 21.71 -2.42 -4.36
C SER A 279 22.48 -1.92 -5.59
N ILE A 280 22.87 -2.84 -6.49
CA ILE A 280 23.58 -2.51 -7.74
C ILE A 280 22.78 -1.49 -8.58
N ILE A 281 21.46 -1.69 -8.69
CA ILE A 281 20.59 -0.79 -9.45
C ILE A 281 20.54 0.59 -8.78
N HIS A 282 20.42 0.64 -7.45
CA HIS A 282 20.41 1.89 -6.71
C HIS A 282 21.73 2.67 -6.86
N ASP A 283 22.88 1.98 -6.88
CA ASP A 283 24.18 2.62 -7.10
C ASP A 283 24.32 3.17 -8.53
N PHE A 284 23.76 2.47 -9.51
CA PHE A 284 23.67 2.96 -10.88
C PHE A 284 22.79 4.21 -11.00
N GLU A 285 21.61 4.21 -10.35
CA GLU A 285 20.71 5.35 -10.24
C GLU A 285 21.42 6.58 -9.64
N ARG A 286 22.13 6.40 -8.51
CA ARG A 286 22.84 7.48 -7.82
C ARG A 286 23.91 8.11 -8.71
N ARG A 287 24.73 7.31 -9.40
CA ARG A 287 25.79 7.80 -10.28
C ARG A 287 25.25 8.57 -11.49
N ARG A 288 24.08 8.18 -12.01
CA ARG A 288 23.51 8.74 -13.25
C ARG A 288 22.33 9.70 -13.04
N LYS A 289 21.91 9.91 -11.79
CA LYS A 289 20.77 10.77 -11.40
C LYS A 289 19.47 10.37 -12.09
N VAL A 290 19.23 9.06 -12.20
CA VAL A 290 18.01 8.46 -12.76
C VAL A 290 17.28 7.65 -11.69
N TYR A 291 16.03 7.29 -11.94
CA TYR A 291 15.22 6.41 -11.10
C TYR A 291 14.51 5.42 -12.01
N PHE A 292 14.57 4.13 -11.68
CA PHE A 292 13.89 3.07 -12.42
C PHE A 292 12.62 2.63 -11.73
N GLY A 293 11.69 2.12 -12.54
CA GLY A 293 10.48 1.48 -12.03
C GLY A 293 9.40 2.47 -11.62
N TYR A 294 8.41 1.98 -10.87
CA TYR A 294 7.14 2.69 -10.65
C TYR A 294 7.22 3.74 -9.53
N THR A 295 8.25 3.65 -8.68
CA THR A 295 8.39 4.47 -7.48
C THR A 295 9.86 4.76 -7.18
N SER A 296 10.12 5.91 -6.60
CA SER A 296 11.41 6.26 -6.00
C SER A 296 11.49 5.91 -4.50
N CYS A 297 10.45 5.28 -3.94
CA CYS A 297 10.43 4.86 -2.53
C CYS A 297 11.47 3.76 -2.29
N ARG A 298 12.34 3.96 -1.29
CA ARG A 298 13.61 3.23 -1.14
C ARG A 298 13.82 2.57 0.21
N GLU A 299 13.02 2.86 1.23
CA GLU A 299 13.23 2.30 2.57
C GLU A 299 12.13 1.28 2.88
N GLY A 300 12.55 0.03 3.11
CA GLY A 300 11.67 -1.06 3.50
C GLY A 300 11.91 -1.43 4.96
N ILE A 301 10.83 -1.66 5.70
CA ILE A 301 10.90 -2.36 6.98
C ILE A 301 10.92 -3.85 6.65
N LEU A 302 12.10 -4.47 6.79
CA LEU A 302 12.27 -5.89 6.49
C LEU A 302 11.53 -6.76 7.50
N VAL A 303 11.14 -7.96 7.08
CA VAL A 303 10.74 -9.02 8.00
C VAL A 303 11.93 -9.97 8.13
N SER A 304 12.36 -10.28 9.35
CA SER A 304 13.49 -11.20 9.58
C SER A 304 13.24 -12.12 10.76
N ASP A 305 13.74 -13.33 10.69
CA ASP A 305 13.75 -14.24 11.84
C ASP A 305 14.81 -13.83 12.89
N ALA A 306 15.80 -13.02 12.51
CA ALA A 306 16.81 -12.48 13.40
C ALA A 306 16.28 -11.30 14.23
N VAL A 307 16.36 -11.44 15.56
CA VAL A 307 15.76 -10.49 16.52
C VAL A 307 16.45 -9.13 16.61
N ASN A 308 17.67 -9.02 16.08
CA ASN A 308 18.57 -7.87 16.23
C ASN A 308 18.69 -7.03 14.97
N VAL A 309 17.90 -7.28 13.93
CA VAL A 309 17.97 -6.51 12.67
C VAL A 309 17.39 -5.11 12.88
N PRO A 310 18.14 -4.04 12.59
CA PRO A 310 17.62 -2.66 12.64
C PRO A 310 16.39 -2.47 11.75
N ASN A 311 15.51 -1.53 12.11
CA ASN A 311 14.37 -1.10 11.28
C ASN A 311 13.54 -2.28 10.68
N SER A 312 13.30 -3.34 11.46
CA SER A 312 12.69 -4.59 10.98
C SER A 312 11.49 -5.05 11.83
N ILE A 313 10.66 -5.93 11.28
CA ILE A 313 9.75 -6.79 12.02
C ILE A 313 10.48 -8.09 12.32
N SER A 314 10.68 -8.41 13.60
CA SER A 314 11.49 -9.55 14.01
C SER A 314 10.81 -10.43 15.05
N MET A 315 11.30 -11.68 15.23
CA MET A 315 10.83 -12.60 16.27
C MET A 315 11.02 -12.09 17.70
N GLY A 316 11.84 -11.06 17.92
CA GLY A 316 12.12 -10.49 19.25
C GLY A 316 10.96 -9.66 19.82
N ASN A 317 9.92 -9.43 19.01
CA ASN A 317 8.82 -8.52 19.32
C ASN A 317 7.60 -9.30 19.82
N PRO A 318 6.65 -8.67 20.53
CA PRO A 318 5.42 -9.33 20.95
C PRO A 318 4.49 -9.53 19.75
N ASN A 319 4.89 -10.41 18.83
CA ASN A 319 4.09 -10.84 17.70
C ASN A 319 3.12 -11.92 18.19
N GLN A 320 1.84 -11.73 17.95
CA GLN A 320 0.79 -12.63 18.42
C GLN A 320 0.26 -13.45 17.26
N ASN A 321 0.25 -14.78 17.42
CA ASN A 321 -0.37 -15.72 16.49
C ASN A 321 0.13 -15.57 15.05
N ILE A 322 1.44 -15.42 14.86
CA ILE A 322 2.05 -15.29 13.53
C ILE A 322 3.45 -15.93 13.52
N GLU A 323 3.77 -16.59 12.42
CA GLU A 323 5.09 -17.18 12.17
C GLU A 323 5.91 -16.21 11.32
N ILE A 324 7.14 -15.93 11.77
CA ILE A 324 8.07 -15.02 11.11
C ILE A 324 9.21 -15.83 10.49
N PHE A 325 9.54 -15.48 9.25
CA PHE A 325 10.64 -16.01 8.46
C PHE A 325 11.40 -14.84 7.83
N ASP A 326 12.60 -15.10 7.32
CA ASP A 326 13.28 -14.10 6.50
C ASP A 326 12.44 -13.69 5.28
N ASN A 327 12.16 -12.38 5.21
CA ASN A 327 11.34 -11.70 4.21
C ASN A 327 9.87 -12.13 4.16
N ALA A 328 9.35 -12.83 5.16
CA ALA A 328 7.95 -13.27 5.17
C ALA A 328 7.36 -13.40 6.58
N ALA A 329 6.06 -13.10 6.70
CA ALA A 329 5.26 -13.43 7.88
C ALA A 329 3.97 -14.11 7.41
N LYS A 330 3.54 -15.16 8.11
CA LYS A 330 2.30 -15.89 7.77
C LYS A 330 1.53 -16.29 9.03
N LEU A 331 0.22 -16.45 8.87
CA LEU A 331 -0.61 -17.06 9.89
C LEU A 331 -0.14 -18.51 10.15
N PRO A 332 -0.21 -19.02 11.40
CA PRO A 332 0.11 -20.40 11.72
C PRO A 332 -0.60 -21.38 10.80
N SER A 333 0.06 -22.49 10.44
CA SER A 333 -0.49 -23.45 9.46
C SER A 333 -1.80 -24.12 9.91
N ASN A 334 -2.09 -24.11 11.21
CA ASN A 334 -3.32 -24.63 11.82
C ASN A 334 -4.37 -23.54 12.10
N SER A 335 -4.20 -22.34 11.55
CA SER A 335 -5.19 -21.27 11.70
C SER A 335 -6.50 -21.67 11.03
N ASP A 336 -7.55 -21.83 11.82
CA ASP A 336 -8.86 -22.12 11.29
C ASP A 336 -9.47 -20.86 10.68
N ILE A 337 -9.50 -20.80 9.34
CA ILE A 337 -10.12 -19.71 8.58
C ILE A 337 -11.65 -19.70 8.70
N LEU A 338 -12.23 -20.77 9.29
CA LEU A 338 -13.62 -20.83 9.72
C LEU A 338 -13.82 -20.16 11.08
N THR A 339 -12.80 -19.52 11.67
CA THR A 339 -12.94 -18.64 12.84
C THR A 339 -12.21 -17.32 12.65
N LYS A 340 -12.68 -16.24 13.30
CA LYS A 340 -11.98 -14.95 13.27
C LYS A 340 -10.62 -15.13 13.96
N VAL A 341 -9.56 -15.10 13.18
CA VAL A 341 -8.18 -15.06 13.65
C VAL A 341 -7.69 -13.64 13.52
N THR A 342 -7.20 -13.08 14.62
CA THR A 342 -6.50 -11.79 14.64
C THR A 342 -5.07 -12.00 15.10
N SER A 343 -4.15 -11.60 14.24
CA SER A 343 -2.71 -11.67 14.47
C SER A 343 -2.10 -10.28 14.37
N LYS A 344 -1.05 -10.04 15.15
CA LYS A 344 -0.40 -8.73 15.22
C LYS A 344 1.09 -8.89 15.06
N ILE A 345 1.69 -8.02 14.24
CA ILE A 345 3.14 -7.86 14.15
C ILE A 345 3.53 -6.41 14.37
N GLN A 346 4.67 -6.21 15.00
CA GLN A 346 5.22 -4.89 15.28
C GLN A 346 6.67 -4.81 14.83
N SER A 347 7.05 -3.65 14.30
CA SER A 347 8.45 -3.37 14.00
C SER A 347 9.25 -3.10 15.29
N ASN A 348 10.56 -3.32 15.21
CA ASN A 348 11.56 -2.67 16.04
C ASN A 348 11.42 -1.15 15.92
N ILE A 349 12.07 -0.40 16.81
CA ILE A 349 12.22 1.06 16.66
C ILE A 349 12.88 1.33 15.31
N CYS A 350 12.17 2.04 14.44
CA CYS A 350 12.66 2.50 13.16
C CYS A 350 13.27 3.89 13.33
N TRP A 351 14.59 4.00 13.21
CA TRP A 351 15.27 5.29 13.18
C TRP A 351 15.37 5.78 11.74
N LEU A 352 14.79 6.95 11.47
CA LEU A 352 14.67 7.52 10.12
C LEU A 352 15.87 8.38 9.71
N GLY A 353 17.03 8.21 10.34
CA GLY A 353 18.27 8.92 9.96
C GLY A 353 18.18 10.46 10.06
N GLY A 354 17.25 10.98 10.87
CA GLY A 354 16.98 12.42 10.96
C GLY A 354 16.03 12.97 9.89
N LEU A 355 15.54 12.13 8.96
CA LEU A 355 14.38 12.47 8.13
C LEU A 355 13.15 12.55 9.04
N LYS A 356 12.47 13.69 9.01
CA LYS A 356 11.37 13.99 9.95
C LYS A 356 9.99 13.85 9.36
N GLN A 357 9.86 13.43 8.10
CA GLN A 357 8.58 13.39 7.41
C GLN A 357 8.48 12.14 6.55
N LEU A 358 7.42 11.39 6.76
CA LEU A 358 7.01 10.30 5.90
C LEU A 358 6.13 10.85 4.79
N THR A 359 6.38 10.45 3.54
CA THR A 359 5.59 10.88 2.38
C THR A 359 4.58 9.82 1.93
N GLY A 360 4.74 8.58 2.38
CA GLY A 360 3.80 7.48 2.19
C GLY A 360 4.28 6.25 2.96
N ALA A 361 3.35 5.34 3.24
CA ALA A 361 3.63 4.04 3.82
C ALA A 361 2.83 3.00 3.03
N ASP A 362 3.53 1.98 2.53
CA ASP A 362 2.91 0.93 1.73
C ASP A 362 3.22 -0.44 2.36
N VAL A 363 2.25 -1.35 2.31
CA VAL A 363 2.37 -2.69 2.87
C VAL A 363 2.26 -3.68 1.72
N VAL A 364 3.41 -4.22 1.31
CA VAL A 364 3.48 -5.27 0.29
C VAL A 364 3.07 -6.61 0.92
N HIS A 365 1.99 -7.20 0.43
CA HIS A 365 1.53 -8.51 0.88
C HIS A 365 0.92 -9.33 -0.26
N ASN A 366 0.86 -10.65 -0.06
CA ASN A 366 0.26 -11.61 -0.99
C ASN A 366 -1.10 -12.14 -0.52
N PHE A 367 -1.68 -11.59 0.55
CA PHE A 367 -3.04 -11.96 0.97
C PHE A 367 -4.05 -11.76 -0.14
N ASP A 368 -4.86 -12.80 -0.37
CA ASP A 368 -5.88 -12.78 -1.40
C ASP A 368 -7.12 -12.01 -0.92
N MET A 369 -7.17 -10.74 -1.33
CA MET A 369 -8.23 -9.80 -0.96
C MET A 369 -9.62 -10.29 -1.38
N LYS A 370 -9.71 -11.21 -2.35
CA LYS A 370 -10.99 -11.78 -2.81
C LYS A 370 -11.68 -12.65 -1.75
N TYR A 371 -10.92 -13.11 -0.76
CA TYR A 371 -11.41 -13.85 0.40
C TYR A 371 -11.52 -12.98 1.66
N GLY A 372 -11.46 -11.66 1.52
CA GLY A 372 -11.54 -10.73 2.66
C GLY A 372 -10.27 -10.68 3.53
N LEU A 373 -9.20 -11.38 3.15
CA LEU A 373 -7.93 -11.31 3.85
C LEU A 373 -7.22 -9.99 3.52
N ALA A 374 -6.91 -9.21 4.55
CA ALA A 374 -6.24 -7.93 4.41
C ALA A 374 -5.34 -7.65 5.61
N VAL A 375 -4.25 -6.92 5.38
CA VAL A 375 -3.53 -6.23 6.44
C VAL A 375 -4.28 -4.94 6.74
N ASP A 376 -4.93 -4.86 7.89
CA ASP A 376 -5.74 -3.73 8.30
C ASP A 376 -5.91 -3.73 9.82
N THR A 377 -5.61 -2.59 10.43
CA THR A 377 -5.73 -2.37 11.88
C THR A 377 -7.13 -1.99 12.34
N SER A 378 -8.06 -1.78 11.41
CA SER A 378 -9.47 -1.55 11.73
C SER A 378 -10.33 -2.80 11.58
N GLU A 379 -11.08 -3.13 12.63
CA GLU A 379 -12.20 -4.07 12.51
C GLU A 379 -13.24 -3.46 11.57
N ASN A 380 -13.62 -4.17 10.52
CA ASN A 380 -14.66 -3.74 9.56
C ASN A 380 -16.04 -4.35 9.88
N ILE A 381 -16.03 -5.37 10.74
CA ILE A 381 -17.18 -6.05 11.32
C ILE A 381 -16.93 -6.04 12.82
N GLU A 382 -17.91 -5.62 13.61
CA GLU A 382 -17.79 -5.66 15.07
C GLU A 382 -17.49 -7.10 15.53
N SER A 383 -16.60 -7.23 16.52
CA SER A 383 -16.25 -8.52 17.10
C SER A 383 -17.39 -9.16 17.89
N THR A 384 -18.38 -8.38 18.31
CA THR A 384 -19.54 -8.85 19.08
C THR A 384 -20.76 -8.95 18.17
N PRO A 385 -21.49 -10.08 18.16
CA PRO A 385 -22.75 -10.18 17.45
C PRO A 385 -23.79 -9.19 17.95
N ALA A 386 -24.45 -8.51 17.02
CA ALA A 386 -25.60 -7.68 17.31
C ALA A 386 -26.75 -8.56 17.82
N GLN A 387 -27.36 -8.16 18.94
CA GLN A 387 -28.54 -8.84 19.47
C GLN A 387 -29.82 -8.23 18.91
N SER A 388 -30.89 -9.02 18.92
CA SER A 388 -32.22 -8.50 18.63
C SER A 388 -32.59 -7.48 19.71
N GLY A 389 -32.92 -6.26 19.30
CA GLY A 389 -33.06 -5.09 20.18
C GLY A 389 -31.97 -4.02 19.99
N ASP A 390 -30.82 -4.39 19.39
CA ASP A 390 -29.65 -3.50 19.25
C ASP A 390 -29.46 -2.96 17.82
N ILE A 391 -30.49 -3.08 16.97
CA ILE A 391 -30.38 -2.58 15.59
C ILE A 391 -30.52 -1.06 15.57
N GLU A 392 -29.43 -0.40 15.20
CA GLU A 392 -29.32 1.04 15.08
C GLU A 392 -29.80 1.53 13.72
N PRO A 393 -30.68 2.55 13.67
CA PRO A 393 -31.09 3.18 12.43
C PRO A 393 -29.89 3.73 11.64
N GLY A 394 -29.80 3.42 10.36
CA GLY A 394 -28.73 3.89 9.47
C GLY A 394 -27.43 3.08 9.54
N SER A 395 -27.33 2.09 10.44
CA SER A 395 -26.20 1.17 10.53
C SER A 395 -26.41 -0.07 9.65
N TYR A 396 -25.35 -0.60 9.05
CA TYR A 396 -25.42 -1.81 8.24
C TYR A 396 -25.08 -3.06 9.05
N TYR A 397 -25.73 -4.16 8.71
CA TYR A 397 -25.56 -5.44 9.39
C TYR A 397 -25.38 -6.57 8.38
N VAL A 398 -24.52 -7.54 8.70
CA VAL A 398 -24.25 -8.73 7.87
C VAL A 398 -24.68 -10.02 8.58
N VAL A 399 -25.45 -10.84 7.89
CA VAL A 399 -25.91 -12.16 8.32
C VAL A 399 -24.82 -13.19 8.04
N ARG A 400 -24.51 -14.00 9.05
CA ARG A 400 -23.51 -15.09 9.01
C ARG A 400 -24.12 -16.37 9.58
N SER A 401 -23.56 -17.50 9.17
CA SER A 401 -23.82 -18.78 9.82
C SER A 401 -22.72 -19.09 10.83
N VAL A 402 -23.00 -19.94 11.81
CA VAL A 402 -22.01 -20.53 12.73
C VAL A 402 -21.62 -21.96 12.32
N ASP A 403 -22.19 -22.46 11.23
CA ASP A 403 -21.96 -23.78 10.65
C ASP A 403 -22.02 -23.73 9.11
N GLU A 404 -21.82 -24.88 8.45
CA GLU A 404 -21.81 -24.98 6.98
C GLU A 404 -23.18 -24.77 6.33
N ASP A 405 -24.27 -24.71 7.10
CA ASP A 405 -25.62 -24.55 6.59
C ASP A 405 -25.99 -23.07 6.36
N ILE A 406 -26.95 -22.82 5.47
CA ILE A 406 -27.46 -21.47 5.22
C ILE A 406 -28.26 -20.99 6.45
N ALA A 407 -27.90 -19.81 6.96
CA ALA A 407 -28.57 -19.17 8.07
C ALA A 407 -29.44 -18.01 7.57
N THR A 408 -30.57 -17.75 8.24
CA THR A 408 -31.53 -16.73 7.82
C THR A 408 -31.89 -15.76 8.94
N ILE A 409 -32.16 -14.50 8.56
CA ILE A 409 -32.65 -13.45 9.45
C ILE A 409 -33.82 -12.74 8.78
N ASP A 410 -34.95 -12.65 9.46
CA ASP A 410 -36.10 -11.85 9.04
C ASP A 410 -36.07 -10.50 9.77
N TYR A 411 -35.92 -9.42 9.01
CA TYR A 411 -35.85 -8.04 9.51
C TYR A 411 -36.74 -7.12 8.67
N ASN A 412 -37.58 -6.32 9.33
CA ASN A 412 -38.50 -5.37 8.69
C ASN A 412 -39.31 -5.98 7.52
N GLY A 413 -39.85 -7.19 7.72
CA GLY A 413 -40.66 -7.92 6.73
C GLY A 413 -39.88 -8.49 5.54
N THR A 414 -38.55 -8.45 5.57
CA THR A 414 -37.67 -9.00 4.52
C THR A 414 -36.77 -10.09 5.10
N SER A 415 -36.62 -11.20 4.37
CA SER A 415 -35.71 -12.30 4.73
C SER A 415 -34.33 -12.09 4.11
N TYR A 416 -33.31 -12.22 4.94
CA TYR A 416 -31.88 -12.13 4.65
C TYR A 416 -31.22 -13.48 4.95
N SER A 417 -30.09 -13.77 4.30
CA SER A 417 -29.49 -15.11 4.28
C SER A 417 -27.97 -15.02 4.24
N SER A 418 -27.26 -15.94 4.91
CA SER A 418 -25.79 -16.03 4.86
C SER A 418 -25.26 -16.47 3.47
N SER A 419 -26.13 -16.87 2.54
CA SER A 419 -25.76 -17.32 1.20
C SER A 419 -25.20 -16.18 0.33
N LEU A 420 -23.92 -16.29 -0.02
CA LEU A 420 -23.27 -15.39 -0.99
C LEU A 420 -23.88 -15.51 -2.41
N ALA A 421 -24.46 -16.67 -2.75
CA ALA A 421 -25.13 -16.88 -4.04
C ALA A 421 -26.42 -16.07 -4.14
N GLU A 422 -27.16 -15.94 -3.04
CA GLU A 422 -28.42 -15.18 -3.00
C GLU A 422 -28.20 -13.67 -2.91
N ARG A 423 -27.00 -13.23 -2.47
CA ARG A 423 -26.61 -11.82 -2.32
C ARG A 423 -27.60 -11.01 -1.45
N LYS A 424 -28.16 -11.66 -0.44
CA LYS A 424 -29.11 -11.08 0.53
C LYS A 424 -28.59 -11.18 1.96
N ASN A 425 -27.29 -11.06 2.15
CA ASN A 425 -26.64 -11.23 3.44
C ASN A 425 -26.49 -9.93 4.23
N ILE A 426 -26.96 -8.79 3.72
CA ILE A 426 -26.76 -7.48 4.36
C ILE A 426 -28.06 -6.68 4.37
N PHE A 427 -28.32 -5.98 5.48
CA PHE A 427 -29.42 -5.04 5.61
C PHE A 427 -29.01 -3.73 6.30
N LEU A 428 -29.85 -2.71 6.15
CA LEU A 428 -29.71 -1.41 6.79
C LEU A 428 -30.74 -1.28 7.91
N GLY A 429 -30.30 -0.88 9.10
CA GLY A 429 -31.19 -0.60 10.21
C GLY A 429 -32.16 0.54 9.87
N VAL A 430 -33.43 0.34 10.20
CA VAL A 430 -34.53 1.27 9.94
C VAL A 430 -34.96 1.94 11.24
N LEU A 431 -35.29 3.23 11.15
CA LEU A 431 -35.77 3.99 12.31
C LEU A 431 -37.00 3.30 12.93
N GLY A 432 -36.92 3.00 14.23
CA GLY A 432 -37.99 2.36 15.00
C GLY A 432 -38.10 0.84 14.84
N GLN A 433 -37.19 0.19 14.11
CA GLN A 433 -37.13 -1.27 13.95
C GLN A 433 -35.83 -1.81 14.56
N THR A 434 -35.89 -2.31 15.78
CA THR A 434 -34.72 -2.81 16.54
C THR A 434 -34.64 -4.34 16.60
N GLU A 435 -35.74 -5.03 16.32
CA GLU A 435 -35.85 -6.48 16.47
C GLU A 435 -35.74 -7.20 15.12
N PHE A 436 -35.22 -8.42 15.17
CA PHE A 436 -35.21 -9.38 14.07
C PHE A 436 -35.50 -10.79 14.59
N ALA A 437 -35.98 -11.66 13.70
CA ALA A 437 -36.06 -13.11 13.95
C ALA A 437 -34.92 -13.80 13.21
N GLN A 438 -34.35 -14.87 13.78
CA GLN A 438 -33.18 -15.54 13.21
C GLN A 438 -33.28 -17.07 13.30
N SER A 439 -32.66 -17.79 12.37
CA SER A 439 -32.47 -19.24 12.47
C SER A 439 -31.50 -19.58 13.60
N THR A 440 -31.48 -20.84 14.06
CA THR A 440 -30.66 -21.26 15.21
C THR A 440 -29.15 -21.14 14.98
N ASN A 441 -28.73 -21.18 13.72
CA ASN A 441 -27.34 -21.03 13.30
C ASN A 441 -26.99 -19.59 12.84
N ALA A 442 -27.95 -18.66 12.83
CA ALA A 442 -27.71 -17.30 12.39
C ALA A 442 -26.99 -16.47 13.44
N THR A 443 -26.01 -15.70 12.99
CA THR A 443 -25.37 -14.65 13.75
C THR A 443 -25.34 -13.37 12.94
N LEU A 444 -25.64 -12.25 13.59
CA LEU A 444 -25.66 -10.94 12.97
C LEU A 444 -24.50 -10.10 13.48
N TYR A 445 -23.79 -9.41 12.59
CA TYR A 445 -22.74 -8.48 12.99
C TYR A 445 -22.95 -7.10 12.38
N LYS A 446 -22.67 -6.05 13.15
CA LYS A 446 -22.68 -4.67 12.67
C LYS A 446 -21.42 -4.39 11.85
N LEU A 447 -21.58 -3.66 10.75
CA LEU A 447 -20.48 -3.16 9.93
C LEU A 447 -20.04 -1.79 10.48
N THR A 448 -18.76 -1.66 10.80
CA THR A 448 -18.18 -0.49 11.51
C THR A 448 -17.73 0.64 10.59
N GLY A 449 -17.89 0.51 9.27
CA GLY A 449 -17.48 1.54 8.31
C GLY A 449 -18.34 1.55 7.05
N GLN A 450 -18.80 2.74 6.65
CA GLN A 450 -19.40 2.98 5.33
C GLN A 450 -18.35 3.10 4.22
N LEU A 451 -17.05 3.08 4.52
CA LEU A 451 -15.99 3.18 3.51
C LEU A 451 -14.82 2.35 4.03
N GLN A 452 -14.34 1.44 3.20
CA GLN A 452 -13.28 0.54 3.59
C GLN A 452 -11.95 1.19 3.27
N TYR A 453 -11.24 1.62 4.32
CA TYR A 453 -9.85 2.01 4.19
C TYR A 453 -9.01 1.11 5.03
N ARG A 454 -7.86 0.73 4.48
CA ARG A 454 -6.86 -0.01 5.22
C ARG A 454 -6.04 0.97 6.03
N HIS A 455 -6.05 0.73 7.33
CA HIS A 455 -5.29 1.54 8.27
C HIS A 455 -4.04 0.79 8.70
N ILE A 456 -2.96 1.53 8.84
CA ILE A 456 -1.74 1.10 9.50
C ILE A 456 -1.76 1.74 10.90
N ASP A 457 -1.40 0.97 11.92
CA ASP A 457 -1.14 1.53 13.24
C ASP A 457 0.29 2.03 13.27
N MET A 458 0.46 3.29 13.63
CA MET A 458 1.75 3.93 13.73
C MET A 458 1.87 4.60 15.09
N ARG A 459 3.08 4.61 15.64
CA ARG A 459 3.48 5.61 16.63
C ARG A 459 4.78 6.23 16.15
N ILE A 460 4.90 7.53 16.33
CA ILE A 460 6.04 8.30 15.86
C ILE A 460 6.37 9.36 16.89
N ALA A 461 7.66 9.63 17.08
CA ALA A 461 8.17 10.66 17.96
C ALA A 461 9.33 11.40 17.29
N ASN A 462 9.40 12.71 17.49
CA ASN A 462 10.51 13.53 17.00
C ASN A 462 11.79 13.32 17.84
N LYS A 463 11.64 13.01 19.12
CA LYS A 463 12.73 12.76 20.06
C LYS A 463 12.39 11.59 20.98
N ILE A 464 13.41 11.00 21.56
CA ILE A 464 13.36 10.05 22.68
C ILE A 464 14.17 10.63 23.85
N PRO A 465 14.01 10.13 25.09
CA PRO A 465 14.84 10.55 26.22
C PRO A 465 16.35 10.57 25.91
N ASP A 466 17.04 11.65 26.31
CA ASP A 466 18.46 11.88 26.01
C ASP A 466 19.43 11.15 26.96
N GLU A 467 18.90 10.35 27.90
CA GLU A 467 19.70 9.58 28.85
C GLU A 467 20.55 8.52 28.11
N ILE A 468 21.88 8.63 28.26
CA ILE A 468 22.85 7.67 27.76
C ILE A 468 23.07 6.60 28.83
N ILE A 469 22.73 5.35 28.51
CA ILE A 469 22.79 4.22 29.43
C ILE A 469 23.89 3.27 28.97
N LYS A 470 25.03 3.26 29.69
CA LYS A 470 26.18 2.35 29.45
C LYS A 470 26.27 1.21 30.48
N THR A 471 25.65 1.37 31.64
CA THR A 471 25.65 0.41 32.75
C THR A 471 24.38 0.52 33.57
N GLY A 472 24.08 -0.49 34.41
CA GLY A 472 22.97 -0.47 35.35
C GLY A 472 21.85 -1.44 34.97
N SER A 473 20.72 -1.33 35.67
CA SER A 473 19.52 -2.12 35.39
C SER A 473 18.56 -1.35 34.50
N LEU A 474 18.03 -2.03 33.49
CA LEU A 474 17.01 -1.50 32.60
C LEU A 474 15.66 -1.44 33.31
N ALA A 475 14.82 -0.49 32.90
CA ALA A 475 13.41 -0.47 33.28
C ALA A 475 12.61 -1.43 32.38
N SER A 476 11.82 -2.31 33.01
CA SER A 476 11.03 -3.33 32.32
C SER A 476 9.89 -2.75 31.48
N GLY A 477 9.60 -3.39 30.34
CA GLY A 477 8.51 -3.03 29.44
C GLY A 477 8.82 -1.81 28.58
N TYR A 478 10.07 -1.32 28.58
CA TYR A 478 10.53 -0.23 27.72
C TYR A 478 11.33 -0.76 26.55
N TRP A 479 11.16 -0.10 25.41
CA TRP A 479 12.04 -0.20 24.27
C TRP A 479 13.35 0.54 24.53
N TYR A 480 14.45 -0.06 24.11
CA TYR A 480 15.76 0.58 24.07
C TYR A 480 16.32 0.54 22.66
N LEU A 481 16.80 1.69 22.19
CA LEU A 481 17.55 1.84 20.95
C LEU A 481 19.04 1.79 21.26
N VAL A 482 19.79 1.08 20.43
CA VAL A 482 21.24 1.03 20.49
C VAL A 482 21.81 2.13 19.58
N GLU A 483 22.65 3.01 20.11
CA GLU A 483 23.32 4.06 19.34
C GLU A 483 24.84 3.96 19.51
N HIS A 484 25.57 4.15 18.41
CA HIS A 484 27.01 4.34 18.46
C HIS A 484 27.33 5.79 18.80
N ASP A 485 28.43 6.03 19.51
CA ASP A 485 28.80 7.39 19.95
C ASP A 485 29.18 8.32 18.76
N SER A 486 29.49 7.75 17.58
CA SER A 486 29.95 8.54 16.40
C SER A 486 29.57 8.02 15.02
N ASP A 487 29.01 6.81 14.88
CA ASP A 487 28.88 6.11 13.59
C ASP A 487 27.71 5.12 13.64
N GLN A 488 26.55 5.54 13.15
CA GLN A 488 25.33 4.74 13.25
C GLN A 488 25.32 3.55 12.27
N GLU A 489 26.26 3.47 11.34
CA GLU A 489 26.41 2.31 10.43
C GLU A 489 27.34 1.24 11.04
N ASN A 490 27.86 1.46 12.26
CA ASN A 490 28.78 0.54 12.90
C ASN A 490 28.09 -0.78 13.29
N THR A 491 28.63 -1.88 12.77
CA THR A 491 28.14 -3.24 13.04
C THR A 491 29.07 -4.06 13.95
N THR A 492 30.23 -3.52 14.34
CA THR A 492 31.24 -4.21 15.15
C THR A 492 31.03 -4.03 16.65
N ASP A 493 30.54 -2.86 17.04
CA ASP A 493 30.21 -2.49 18.40
C ASP A 493 28.74 -2.85 18.67
N TYR A 494 28.43 -3.31 19.88
CA TYR A 494 27.11 -3.86 20.18
C TYR A 494 26.76 -3.84 21.67
N VAL A 495 25.46 -3.87 21.95
CA VAL A 495 24.90 -4.21 23.25
C VAL A 495 24.55 -5.70 23.27
N THR A 496 24.92 -6.42 24.33
CA THR A 496 24.44 -7.79 24.57
C THR A 496 23.29 -7.77 25.56
N TYR A 497 22.11 -8.24 25.13
CA TYR A 497 20.91 -8.41 25.96
C TYR A 497 20.34 -9.81 25.72
N LYS A 498 20.04 -10.55 26.79
CA LYS A 498 19.59 -11.97 26.76
C LYS A 498 20.44 -12.87 25.84
N GLY A 499 21.75 -12.65 25.82
CA GLY A 499 22.70 -13.41 24.99
C GLY A 499 22.72 -13.04 23.51
N VAL A 500 21.92 -12.07 23.08
CA VAL A 500 21.88 -11.59 21.69
C VAL A 500 22.66 -10.28 21.58
N LYS A 501 23.41 -10.12 20.49
CA LYS A 501 24.16 -8.90 20.16
C LYS A 501 23.34 -7.97 19.29
N TYR A 502 23.11 -6.75 19.77
CA TYR A 502 22.39 -5.70 19.07
C TYR A 502 23.39 -4.61 18.64
N PRO A 503 23.71 -4.50 17.34
CA PRO A 503 24.58 -3.43 16.82
C PRO A 503 23.88 -2.06 16.87
N ALA A 504 24.55 -1.01 16.40
CA ALA A 504 23.95 0.31 16.27
C ALA A 504 22.66 0.27 15.44
N THR A 505 21.70 1.13 15.78
CA THR A 505 20.34 1.25 15.20
C THR A 505 19.39 0.09 15.45
N SER A 506 19.87 -1.02 16.03
CA SER A 506 19.01 -2.09 16.54
C SER A 506 18.25 -1.64 17.79
N SER A 507 17.16 -2.32 18.10
CA SER A 507 16.41 -2.09 19.34
C SER A 507 15.82 -3.38 19.89
N PHE A 508 15.46 -3.35 21.17
CA PHE A 508 14.80 -4.48 21.84
C PHE A 508 13.84 -4.00 22.93
N LEU A 509 12.81 -4.80 23.18
CA LEU A 509 11.90 -4.64 24.30
C LEU A 509 12.44 -5.38 25.53
N THR A 510 12.48 -4.69 26.66
CA THR A 510 12.89 -5.29 27.93
C THR A 510 11.74 -6.02 28.61
N ASP A 511 12.06 -7.12 29.29
CA ASP A 511 11.08 -7.91 30.05
C ASP A 511 11.42 -7.92 31.55
N ASN A 512 10.43 -8.23 32.39
CA ASN A 512 10.58 -8.24 33.85
C ASN A 512 11.64 -9.24 34.35
N SER A 513 11.98 -10.25 33.55
CA SER A 513 12.88 -11.34 33.96
C SER A 513 14.35 -11.06 33.66
N ASN A 514 14.66 -10.10 32.78
CA ASN A 514 16.02 -9.75 32.39
C ASN A 514 16.18 -8.23 32.28
N LEU A 515 16.83 -7.63 33.28
CA LEU A 515 17.10 -6.18 33.29
C LEU A 515 18.58 -5.85 33.13
N ALA A 516 19.42 -6.86 32.89
CA ALA A 516 20.87 -6.69 32.73
C ALA A 516 21.28 -6.68 31.25
N PHE A 517 22.31 -5.91 30.94
CA PHE A 517 22.93 -5.85 29.62
C PHE A 517 24.43 -5.57 29.76
N THR A 518 25.18 -5.75 28.68
CA THR A 518 26.59 -5.36 28.60
C THR A 518 26.87 -4.64 27.29
N THR A 519 27.81 -3.70 27.28
CA THR A 519 28.24 -2.96 26.08
C THR A 519 29.60 -3.46 25.62
N THR A 520 29.82 -3.54 24.31
CA THR A 520 31.13 -3.77 23.69
C THR A 520 31.41 -2.66 22.69
N GLY A 521 32.48 -1.90 22.89
CA GLY A 521 32.86 -0.77 22.04
C GLY A 521 32.26 0.58 22.47
N ASN A 522 32.22 1.55 21.57
CA ASN A 522 31.74 2.92 21.79
C ASN A 522 30.24 3.02 21.53
N ILE A 523 29.47 2.25 22.30
CA ILE A 523 28.03 2.11 22.10
C ILE A 523 27.27 2.31 23.42
N HIS A 524 26.03 2.73 23.31
CA HIS A 524 25.16 2.93 24.46
C HIS A 524 23.69 2.62 24.12
N LEU A 525 22.88 2.51 25.17
CA LEU A 525 21.44 2.42 25.06
C LEU A 525 20.81 3.80 25.29
N ARG A 526 19.74 4.07 24.55
CA ARG A 526 18.77 5.11 24.85
C ARG A 526 17.41 4.50 25.11
N ARG A 527 16.78 4.88 26.21
CA ARG A 527 15.40 4.49 26.49
C ARG A 527 14.48 5.21 25.51
N CYS A 528 13.58 4.46 24.88
CA CYS A 528 12.57 5.00 23.97
C CYS A 528 11.26 5.21 24.74
N TRP A 529 10.34 4.26 24.67
CA TRP A 529 9.03 4.33 25.31
C TRP A 529 8.58 2.97 25.81
N LYS A 530 7.61 2.99 26.72
CA LYS A 530 6.94 1.80 27.22
C LYS A 530 6.09 1.15 26.11
N GLU A 531 6.04 -0.18 26.04
CA GLU A 531 5.28 -0.88 25.00
C GLU A 531 3.80 -0.47 25.02
N ASP A 532 3.17 -0.60 26.18
CA ASP A 532 1.82 -0.14 26.48
C ASP A 532 1.85 1.29 27.06
N PHE A 533 2.37 2.23 26.28
CA PHE A 533 2.48 3.62 26.73
C PHE A 533 1.11 4.23 27.05
N ASP A 534 0.93 4.64 28.31
CA ASP A 534 -0.17 5.49 28.76
C ASP A 534 0.39 6.61 29.63
N TYR A 535 0.21 7.85 29.18
CA TYR A 535 0.71 9.05 29.85
C TYR A 535 0.12 9.24 31.27
N GLY A 536 -1.10 8.73 31.51
CA GLY A 536 -1.74 8.79 32.82
C GLY A 536 -0.92 8.08 33.89
N VAL A 537 -0.37 6.92 33.55
CA VAL A 537 0.38 6.02 34.46
C VAL A 537 1.89 5.99 34.20
N GLU A 538 2.38 6.66 33.16
CA GLU A 538 3.82 6.82 32.90
C GLU A 538 4.49 7.49 34.10
N ALA A 539 5.58 6.88 34.57
CA ALA A 539 6.26 7.27 35.81
C ALA A 539 7.74 7.62 35.61
N ILE A 540 8.41 7.06 34.59
CA ILE A 540 9.87 7.21 34.41
C ILE A 540 10.14 8.43 33.52
N ASP A 541 9.54 8.48 32.34
CA ASP A 541 9.82 9.51 31.33
C ASP A 541 8.68 10.53 31.21
N LYS A 542 7.78 10.61 32.20
CA LYS A 542 6.57 11.45 32.16
C LYS A 542 6.87 12.93 31.86
N ASP A 543 7.88 13.48 32.54
CA ASP A 543 8.26 14.89 32.38
C ASP A 543 8.81 15.19 30.98
N PHE A 544 9.55 14.25 30.39
CA PHE A 544 10.00 14.34 29.00
C PHE A 544 8.80 14.40 28.04
N TRP A 545 7.86 13.46 28.17
CA TRP A 545 6.69 13.35 27.29
C TRP A 545 5.68 14.49 27.43
N LYS A 546 5.78 15.34 28.45
CA LYS A 546 4.87 16.47 28.65
C LYS A 546 4.88 17.46 27.48
N ASN A 547 6.06 17.73 26.92
CA ASN A 547 6.28 18.75 25.87
C ASN A 547 6.61 18.17 24.49
N GLU A 548 6.53 16.85 24.35
CA GLU A 548 6.83 16.13 23.12
C GLU A 548 5.58 15.37 22.63
N GLN A 549 5.61 14.93 21.38
CA GLN A 549 4.67 13.97 20.80
C GLN A 549 4.65 12.71 21.68
N LYS A 550 3.52 12.36 22.29
CA LYS A 550 3.44 11.10 23.04
C LYS A 550 3.45 9.92 22.05
N PRO A 551 4.19 8.83 22.34
CA PRO A 551 4.32 7.66 21.46
C PRO A 551 3.09 6.73 21.55
N LYS A 552 1.90 7.31 21.46
CA LYS A 552 0.63 6.57 21.39
C LYS A 552 0.46 5.96 20.01
N TRP A 553 -0.14 4.77 19.97
CA TRP A 553 -0.61 4.18 18.72
C TRP A 553 -1.76 5.01 18.15
N PHE A 554 -1.68 5.35 16.87
CA PHE A 554 -2.75 5.97 16.12
C PHE A 554 -2.89 5.30 14.76
N LYS A 555 -4.09 5.33 14.20
CA LYS A 555 -4.39 4.79 12.88
C LYS A 555 -4.04 5.81 11.81
N VAL A 556 -3.53 5.38 10.67
CA VAL A 556 -3.29 6.26 9.52
C VAL A 556 -3.56 5.49 8.23
N ILE A 557 -4.03 6.18 7.20
CA ILE A 557 -4.11 5.63 5.85
C ILE A 557 -2.71 5.70 5.22
N GLY A 558 -2.17 4.59 4.73
CA GLY A 558 -0.79 4.55 4.22
C GLY A 558 -0.50 5.51 3.06
N SER A 559 -1.51 5.76 2.20
CA SER A 559 -1.46 6.76 1.13
C SER A 559 -1.72 8.20 1.59
N ASP A 560 -2.09 8.43 2.85
CA ASP A 560 -2.39 9.74 3.42
C ASP A 560 -1.79 9.90 4.82
N LEU A 561 -0.55 10.37 4.90
CA LEU A 561 0.15 10.56 6.18
C LEU A 561 -0.06 11.97 6.77
N ARG A 562 -1.31 12.47 6.75
CA ARG A 562 -1.69 13.75 7.34
C ARG A 562 -2.34 13.62 8.72
N CYS A 563 -2.24 14.70 9.48
CA CYS A 563 -2.81 14.87 10.80
C CYS A 563 -3.26 16.31 11.07
N LEU A 564 -4.01 16.50 12.15
CA LEU A 564 -4.19 17.82 12.76
C LEU A 564 -3.12 18.00 13.83
N MET A 565 -2.42 19.13 13.78
CA MET A 565 -1.49 19.49 14.84
C MET A 565 -2.24 20.15 15.98
N LYS A 566 -1.77 19.98 17.21
CA LYS A 566 -2.32 20.70 18.37
C LYS A 566 -2.34 22.20 18.07
N ARG A 567 -3.34 22.94 18.55
CA ARG A 567 -3.52 24.37 18.23
C ARG A 567 -3.58 24.71 16.73
N ASN A 568 -3.64 23.72 15.83
CA ASN A 568 -3.67 23.87 14.37
C ASN A 568 -2.51 24.68 13.78
N VAL A 569 -1.29 24.52 14.31
CA VAL A 569 -0.09 25.18 13.78
C VAL A 569 1.03 24.18 13.50
N GLU A 570 1.76 24.39 12.41
CA GLU A 570 2.80 23.45 11.94
C GLU A 570 3.97 23.28 12.92
N ILE A 571 4.23 24.30 13.75
CA ILE A 571 5.35 24.35 14.69
C ILE A 571 5.12 23.53 15.97
N GLU A 572 3.91 23.01 16.21
CA GLU A 572 3.69 22.16 17.37
C GLU A 572 4.52 20.88 17.32
N ASN A 573 4.82 20.38 18.52
CA ASN A 573 5.48 19.09 18.68
C ASN A 573 4.48 17.93 18.82
N GLU A 574 3.18 18.20 18.96
CA GLU A 574 2.17 17.19 19.28
C GLU A 574 0.96 17.29 18.35
N MET A 575 0.44 16.15 17.92
CA MET A 575 -0.82 16.06 17.19
C MET A 575 -2.02 16.42 18.09
N GLN A 576 -3.09 16.93 17.48
CA GLN A 576 -4.34 17.17 18.19
C GLN A 576 -4.97 15.83 18.58
N ILE A 577 -5.49 15.78 19.81
CA ILE A 577 -6.28 14.65 20.32
C ILE A 577 -7.77 14.97 20.29
N ASP A 578 -8.59 13.93 20.16
CA ASP A 578 -10.03 14.00 20.38
C ASP A 578 -10.38 13.93 21.88
N GLU A 579 -11.67 13.87 22.17
CA GLU A 579 -12.22 13.77 23.52
C GLU A 579 -11.93 12.42 24.21
N ASN A 580 -11.63 11.37 23.45
CA ASN A 580 -11.20 10.05 23.96
C ASN A 580 -9.68 9.98 24.18
N GLY A 581 -8.94 11.01 23.76
CA GLY A 581 -7.49 11.07 23.87
C GLY A 581 -6.74 10.41 22.72
N ASP A 582 -7.41 10.15 21.59
CA ASP A 582 -6.87 9.59 20.35
C ASP A 582 -6.40 10.70 19.41
N TYR A 583 -5.29 10.48 18.71
CA TYR A 583 -4.80 11.46 17.75
C TYR A 583 -5.69 11.56 16.50
N ILE A 584 -5.91 12.79 16.03
CA ILE A 584 -6.72 13.07 14.85
C ILE A 584 -5.84 13.07 13.58
N THR A 585 -5.79 11.93 12.92
CA THR A 585 -5.03 11.64 11.69
C THR A 585 -5.96 11.22 10.54
N SER A 586 -5.47 10.99 9.33
CA SER A 586 -6.27 10.41 8.23
C SER A 586 -7.00 9.09 8.59
N GLY A 587 -6.50 8.35 9.58
CA GLY A 587 -7.17 7.16 10.08
C GLY A 587 -8.30 7.44 11.07
N HIS A 588 -8.39 8.65 11.60
CA HIS A 588 -9.40 9.05 12.58
C HIS A 588 -10.76 9.33 11.91
N PRO A 589 -11.89 8.87 12.49
CA PRO A 589 -13.22 9.04 11.89
C PRO A 589 -13.64 10.50 11.63
N GLN A 590 -13.11 11.44 12.41
CA GLN A 590 -13.46 12.87 12.31
C GLN A 590 -12.53 13.67 11.39
N PHE A 591 -11.37 13.14 11.00
CA PHE A 591 -10.34 13.95 10.33
C PHE A 591 -10.86 14.63 9.06
N TYR A 592 -11.49 13.88 8.16
CA TYR A 592 -11.98 14.43 6.90
C TYR A 592 -13.13 15.40 7.08
N LYS A 593 -14.07 15.11 7.98
CA LYS A 593 -15.14 16.05 8.36
C LYS A 593 -14.58 17.39 8.83
N ILE A 594 -13.48 17.35 9.58
CA ILE A 594 -12.83 18.55 10.10
C ILE A 594 -12.12 19.32 8.98
N ILE A 595 -11.36 18.64 8.11
CA ILE A 595 -10.56 19.31 7.07
C ILE A 595 -11.35 19.71 5.83
N VAL A 596 -12.61 19.29 5.68
CA VAL A 596 -13.54 19.82 4.66
C VAL A 596 -14.50 20.87 5.24
N GLY A 597 -14.47 21.09 6.56
CA GLY A 597 -15.28 22.10 7.23
C GLY A 597 -16.73 21.71 7.47
N ASP A 598 -17.08 20.41 7.46
CA ASP A 598 -18.44 19.92 7.75
C ASP A 598 -18.91 20.32 9.16
N ASN A 599 -17.98 20.53 10.08
CA ASN A 599 -18.24 21.02 11.44
C ASN A 599 -18.37 22.57 11.53
N GLY A 600 -18.44 23.27 10.39
CA GLY A 600 -18.60 24.73 10.32
C GLY A 600 -17.29 25.53 10.37
N THR A 601 -16.13 24.88 10.47
CA THR A 601 -14.81 25.53 10.40
C THR A 601 -13.81 24.62 9.72
N LEU A 602 -13.14 25.12 8.67
CA LEU A 602 -12.08 24.43 7.94
C LEU A 602 -10.78 24.50 8.75
N LEU A 603 -10.22 23.36 9.15
CA LEU A 603 -8.90 23.30 9.79
C LEU A 603 -7.83 22.82 8.80
N PRO A 604 -6.63 23.41 8.82
CA PRO A 604 -5.52 22.93 8.00
C PRO A 604 -5.05 21.55 8.49
N SER A 605 -4.62 20.71 7.55
CA SER A 605 -3.93 19.45 7.83
C SER A 605 -2.44 19.58 7.58
N PHE A 606 -1.65 18.79 8.31
CA PHE A 606 -0.19 18.82 8.29
C PHE A 606 0.37 17.41 8.07
N PRO A 607 1.55 17.26 7.45
CA PRO A 607 2.24 15.98 7.43
C PRO A 607 2.56 15.48 8.84
N ILE A 608 2.47 14.18 9.06
CA ILE A 608 2.96 13.54 10.29
C ILE A 608 4.49 13.65 10.34
N LYS A 609 5.02 14.11 11.49
CA LYS A 609 6.44 14.36 11.68
C LYS A 609 7.05 13.52 12.80
N GLY A 610 8.28 13.05 12.60
CA GLY A 610 9.13 12.48 13.65
C GLY A 610 10.33 11.70 13.09
N ALA A 611 11.26 11.35 13.99
CA ALA A 611 12.55 10.72 13.65
C ALA A 611 12.65 9.26 14.11
N TYR A 612 11.76 8.85 15.03
CA TYR A 612 11.65 7.50 15.56
C TYR A 612 10.22 7.02 15.36
N MET A 613 10.06 5.84 14.76
CA MET A 613 8.76 5.30 14.41
C MET A 613 8.65 3.84 14.83
N GLN A 614 7.44 3.38 15.12
CA GLN A 614 7.08 1.97 15.00
C GLN A 614 5.81 1.81 14.19
N ILE A 615 5.75 0.72 13.43
CA ILE A 615 4.56 0.30 12.71
C ILE A 615 4.04 -0.99 13.33
N ARG A 616 2.71 -1.08 13.45
CA ARG A 616 1.99 -2.28 13.82
C ARG A 616 1.05 -2.66 12.69
N LEU A 617 1.17 -3.90 12.24
CA LEU A 617 0.29 -4.50 11.25
C LEU A 617 -0.60 -5.52 11.96
N VAL A 618 -1.89 -5.44 11.69
CA VAL A 618 -2.88 -6.40 12.16
C VAL A 618 -3.38 -7.17 10.95
N ILE A 619 -3.34 -8.49 11.05
CA ILE A 619 -3.91 -9.39 10.05
C ILE A 619 -5.16 -9.97 10.69
N SER A 620 -6.30 -9.72 10.06
CA SER A 620 -7.57 -10.33 10.46
C SER A 620 -8.07 -11.20 9.32
N THR A 621 -8.44 -12.44 9.61
CA THR A 621 -9.36 -13.18 8.74
C THR A 621 -10.73 -12.53 8.90
N LEU A 622 -11.45 -12.37 7.78
CA LEU A 622 -12.76 -11.72 7.77
C LEU A 622 -13.91 -12.65 8.18
N ASN A 623 -13.60 -13.91 8.45
CA ASN A 623 -14.58 -14.97 8.67
C ASN A 623 -14.14 -15.81 9.87
N PRO A 624 -15.07 -16.12 10.80
CA PRO A 624 -15.62 -17.44 10.84
C PRO A 624 -16.44 -17.73 9.58
N MET A 625 -16.17 -18.82 8.87
CA MET A 625 -17.05 -19.28 7.79
C MET A 625 -18.01 -20.30 8.38
#